data_AF-A0A6B3DP37-F1
#
_entry.id   AF-A0A6B3DP37-F1
#
_cell.length_a   1.000
_cell.length_b   1.000
_cell.length_c   1.000
_cell.angle_alpha   90.00
_cell.angle_beta   90.00
_cell.angle_gamma   90.00
#
_symmetry.space_group_name_H-M   'P 1'
#
loop_
_entity.id
_entity.type
_entity.pdbx_description
1 polymer ?
#
loop_
_entity_poly.entity_id
_entity_poly.type
_entity_poly.pdbx_seq_one_letter_code
_entity_poly.pdbx_strand_id
1 'polypeptide(L)'
;GPWGGRGRGGPRGRARRGDVRASILALLKDRPMHGYEMIQEIAERSGGAWKPSPGSVYPTLQLLEDEGLIASESEGGKKLFALTEAGRAAADEGPDAPWEEASRGVDWEALGEIRQAGFGLMEAFGQVWKTGTKEQRDKALAVINEARKKLYLILADED
;
A
#
# COMPACT_ATOMS: atom_id res chain seq x y z
N GLY A 1 -19.15 19.31 -23.23
CA GLY A 1 -17.74 19.74 -23.16
C GLY A 1 -17.06 19.02 -22.01
N PRO A 2 -15.82 18.53 -22.18
CA PRO A 2 -15.15 17.60 -21.27
C PRO A 2 -14.15 18.33 -20.35
N TRP A 3 -14.15 18.10 -19.03
CA TRP A 3 -12.98 18.39 -18.19
C TRP A 3 -12.90 17.42 -17.02
N GLY A 4 -11.83 16.63 -17.02
CA GLY A 4 -11.52 15.64 -16.01
C GLY A 4 -11.11 16.26 -14.67
N GLY A 5 -11.57 15.62 -13.60
CA GLY A 5 -11.08 15.90 -12.25
C GLY A 5 -9.63 15.41 -12.10
N ARG A 6 -8.68 16.35 -12.09
CA ARG A 6 -7.34 16.12 -11.54
C ARG A 6 -7.51 15.79 -10.05
N GLY A 7 -7.33 14.53 -9.70
CA GLY A 7 -7.20 14.10 -8.32
C GLY A 7 -5.96 14.73 -7.71
N ARG A 8 -6.16 15.74 -6.85
CA ARG A 8 -5.17 16.29 -5.93
C ARG A 8 -4.85 15.21 -4.91
N GLY A 9 -3.81 14.42 -5.17
CA GLY A 9 -3.26 13.46 -4.21
C GLY A 9 -2.58 14.23 -3.08
N GLY A 10 -3.17 14.17 -1.88
CA GLY A 10 -2.57 14.72 -0.67
C GLY A 10 -1.29 13.98 -0.25
N PRO A 11 -0.61 14.47 0.81
CA PRO A 11 0.67 13.95 1.29
C PRO A 11 0.46 12.60 1.99
N ARG A 12 0.34 11.54 1.19
CA ARG A 12 0.55 10.15 1.62
C ARG A 12 1.45 9.53 0.58
N GLY A 13 2.52 8.88 1.01
CA GLY A 13 3.57 8.25 0.20
C GLY A 13 3.03 7.23 -0.80
N ARG A 14 2.35 7.72 -1.84
CA ARG A 14 1.86 6.90 -2.93
C ARG A 14 3.03 6.71 -3.88
N ALA A 15 3.60 5.52 -3.86
CA ALA A 15 4.61 5.11 -4.81
C ALA A 15 4.18 5.48 -6.23
N ARG A 16 5.12 6.03 -7.00
CA ARG A 16 4.91 6.47 -8.37
C ARG A 16 4.68 5.25 -9.25
N ARG A 17 4.09 5.43 -10.44
CA ARG A 17 3.95 4.34 -11.43
C ARG A 17 5.29 3.68 -11.77
N GLY A 18 6.39 4.45 -11.74
CA GLY A 18 7.75 3.93 -11.95
C GLY A 18 8.17 2.90 -10.90
N ASP A 19 7.82 3.13 -9.64
CA ASP A 19 8.17 2.26 -8.52
C ASP A 19 7.47 0.90 -8.65
N VAL A 20 6.21 0.89 -9.07
CA VAL A 20 5.43 -0.33 -9.33
C VAL A 20 6.06 -1.15 -10.45
N ARG A 21 6.43 -0.49 -11.56
CA ARG A 21 7.05 -1.14 -12.73
C ARG A 21 8.37 -1.81 -12.34
N ALA A 22 9.29 -1.05 -11.74
CA ALA A 22 10.59 -1.56 -11.34
C ALA A 22 10.44 -2.75 -10.38
N SER A 23 9.52 -2.64 -9.41
CA SER A 23 9.28 -3.72 -8.44
C SER A 23 8.73 -5.00 -9.07
N ILE A 24 7.83 -4.91 -10.04
CA ILE A 24 7.33 -6.08 -10.77
C ILE A 24 8.48 -6.78 -11.52
N LEU A 25 9.30 -6.01 -12.24
CA LEU A 25 10.44 -6.55 -12.98
C LEU A 25 11.47 -7.21 -12.05
N ALA A 26 11.79 -6.55 -10.92
CA ALA A 26 12.70 -7.09 -9.91
C ALA A 26 12.17 -8.40 -9.29
N LEU A 27 10.88 -8.48 -8.93
CA LEU A 27 10.30 -9.73 -8.42
C LEU A 27 10.35 -10.87 -9.43
N LEU A 28 10.06 -10.57 -10.70
CA LEU A 28 10.05 -11.59 -11.75
C LEU A 28 11.46 -12.09 -12.13
N LYS A 29 12.54 -11.44 -11.68
CA LYS A 29 13.90 -11.99 -11.76
C LYS A 29 14.05 -13.25 -10.90
N ASP A 30 13.34 -13.32 -9.77
CA ASP A 30 13.41 -14.43 -8.83
C ASP A 30 12.66 -15.66 -9.36
N ARG A 31 11.43 -15.44 -9.84
CA ARG A 31 10.56 -16.50 -10.37
C ARG A 31 9.31 -15.93 -11.06
N PRO A 32 8.62 -16.72 -11.90
CA PRO A 32 7.26 -16.39 -12.33
C PRO A 32 6.30 -16.22 -11.14
N MET A 33 5.39 -15.26 -11.24
CA MET A 33 4.44 -14.92 -10.16
C MET A 33 3.08 -14.49 -10.69
N HIS A 34 2.05 -14.64 -9.85
CA HIS A 34 0.75 -14.05 -10.11
C HIS A 34 0.68 -12.58 -9.66
N GLY A 35 -0.15 -11.75 -10.30
CA GLY A 35 -0.24 -10.33 -9.94
C GLY A 35 -0.64 -10.04 -8.47
N TYR A 36 -1.46 -10.88 -7.86
CA TYR A 36 -1.79 -10.74 -6.43
C TYR A 36 -0.63 -11.12 -5.51
N GLU A 37 0.13 -12.13 -5.91
CA GLU A 37 1.33 -12.56 -5.17
C GLU A 37 2.38 -11.46 -5.17
N MET A 38 2.61 -10.80 -6.31
CA MET A 38 3.51 -9.63 -6.39
C MET A 38 3.10 -8.50 -5.42
N ILE A 39 1.79 -8.26 -5.26
CA ILE A 39 1.29 -7.27 -4.30
C ILE A 39 1.67 -7.63 -2.86
N GLN A 40 1.61 -8.92 -2.51
CA GLN A 40 1.98 -9.39 -1.17
C GLN A 40 3.50 -9.38 -0.98
N GLU A 41 4.26 -9.84 -1.96
CA GLU A 41 5.73 -9.85 -1.94
C GLU A 41 6.30 -8.43 -1.82
N ILE A 42 5.78 -7.45 -2.57
CA ILE A 42 6.21 -6.05 -2.43
C ILE A 42 5.87 -5.52 -1.03
N ALA A 43 4.69 -5.87 -0.49
CA ALA A 43 4.33 -5.48 0.87
C ALA A 43 5.25 -6.12 1.91
N GLU A 44 5.60 -7.40 1.75
CA GLU A 44 6.47 -8.13 2.68
C GLU A 44 7.92 -7.65 2.62
N ARG A 45 8.50 -7.54 1.43
CA ARG A 45 9.89 -7.09 1.24
C ARG A 45 10.10 -5.62 1.60
N SER A 46 9.04 -4.84 1.58
CA SER A 46 9.06 -3.48 2.10
C SER A 46 8.82 -3.41 3.62
N GLY A 47 8.68 -4.53 4.34
CA GLY A 47 8.41 -4.52 5.79
C GLY A 47 7.00 -4.02 6.14
N GLY A 48 6.05 -4.22 5.22
CA GLY A 48 4.72 -3.63 5.25
C GLY A 48 4.69 -2.20 4.69
N ALA A 49 5.81 -1.71 4.18
CA ALA A 49 5.96 -0.29 4.01
C ALA A 49 5.09 0.33 2.93
N TRP A 50 4.98 -0.44 1.88
CA TRP A 50 4.31 -0.07 0.69
C TRP A 50 3.60 -1.30 0.14
N LYS A 51 2.28 -1.19 0.06
CA LYS A 51 1.43 -2.18 -0.58
C LYS A 51 0.83 -1.56 -1.84
N PRO A 52 1.33 -1.88 -3.05
CA PRO A 52 0.74 -1.36 -4.27
C PRO A 52 -0.68 -1.88 -4.41
N SER A 53 -1.59 -1.05 -4.92
CA SER A 53 -2.97 -1.45 -5.08
C SER A 53 -3.16 -2.30 -6.34
N PRO A 54 -4.17 -3.19 -6.39
CA PRO A 54 -4.55 -3.88 -7.62
C PRO A 54 -4.70 -2.94 -8.82
N GLY A 55 -5.33 -1.78 -8.62
CA GLY A 55 -5.51 -0.76 -9.66
C GLY A 55 -4.22 -0.08 -10.15
N SER A 56 -3.08 -0.29 -9.47
CA SER A 56 -1.76 0.12 -9.95
C SER A 56 -0.97 -1.04 -10.57
N VAL A 57 -1.14 -2.27 -10.07
CA VAL A 57 -0.37 -3.44 -10.52
C VAL A 57 -0.90 -3.97 -11.84
N TYR A 58 -2.21 -4.26 -11.96
CA TYR A 58 -2.74 -4.91 -13.16
C TYR A 58 -2.61 -4.06 -14.44
N PRO A 59 -2.83 -2.73 -14.41
CA PRO A 59 -2.54 -1.90 -15.59
C PRO A 59 -1.05 -1.86 -15.95
N THR A 60 -0.15 -1.96 -14.97
CA THR A 60 1.31 -1.99 -15.21
C THR A 60 1.73 -3.34 -15.79
N LEU A 61 1.13 -4.45 -15.34
CA LEU A 61 1.35 -5.77 -15.94
C LEU A 61 0.93 -5.78 -17.41
N GLN A 62 -0.23 -5.21 -17.74
CA GLN A 62 -0.67 -5.09 -19.12
C GLN A 62 0.32 -4.26 -19.95
N LEU A 63 0.78 -3.11 -19.43
CA LEU A 63 1.78 -2.28 -20.12
C LEU A 63 3.09 -3.04 -20.36
N LEU A 64 3.57 -3.81 -19.38
CA LEU A 64 4.79 -4.61 -19.51
C LEU A 64 4.62 -5.77 -20.51
N GLU A 65 3.42 -6.36 -20.60
CA GLU A 65 3.08 -7.34 -21.64
C GLU A 65 3.08 -6.69 -23.03
N ASP A 66 2.44 -5.52 -23.17
CA ASP A 66 2.34 -4.77 -24.42
C ASP A 66 3.72 -4.31 -24.93
N GLU A 67 4.64 -4.00 -24.01
CA GLU A 67 6.04 -3.68 -24.31
C GLU A 67 6.91 -4.93 -24.59
N GLY A 68 6.36 -6.13 -24.41
CA GLY A 68 7.07 -7.40 -24.61
C GLY A 68 8.13 -7.70 -23.55
N LEU A 69 8.07 -7.04 -22.39
CA LEU A 69 9.01 -7.26 -21.28
C LEU A 69 8.58 -8.45 -20.40
N ILE A 70 7.29 -8.75 -20.35
CA ILE A 70 6.78 -9.93 -19.67
C ILE A 70 5.86 -10.72 -20.61
N ALA A 71 5.77 -12.02 -20.37
CA ALA A 71 4.77 -12.88 -20.96
C ALA A 71 3.85 -13.44 -19.86
N SER A 72 2.63 -13.82 -20.21
CA SER A 72 1.76 -14.55 -19.30
C SER A 72 1.24 -15.86 -19.89
N GLU A 73 1.09 -16.84 -19.00
CA GLU A 73 0.42 -18.10 -19.28
C GLU A 73 -0.79 -18.25 -18.35
N SER A 74 -1.85 -18.89 -18.84
CA SER A 74 -3.05 -19.13 -18.02
C SER A 74 -2.90 -20.44 -17.26
N GLU A 75 -2.80 -20.35 -15.94
CA GLU A 75 -2.75 -21.49 -15.03
C GLU A 75 -3.97 -21.44 -14.09
N GLY A 76 -4.87 -22.42 -14.18
CA GLY A 76 -6.04 -22.51 -13.30
C GLY A 76 -6.96 -21.28 -13.34
N GLY A 77 -7.04 -20.58 -14.48
CA GLY A 77 -7.85 -19.37 -14.63
C GLY A 77 -7.20 -18.09 -14.10
N LYS A 78 -5.92 -18.13 -13.71
CA LYS A 78 -5.11 -16.97 -13.32
C LYS A 78 -3.90 -16.85 -14.25
N LYS A 79 -3.53 -15.61 -14.58
CA LYS A 79 -2.31 -15.34 -15.35
C LYS A 79 -1.08 -15.49 -14.45
N LEU A 80 -0.16 -16.37 -14.82
CA LEU A 80 1.19 -16.45 -14.29
C LEU A 80 2.10 -15.63 -15.20
N PHE A 81 2.84 -14.67 -14.64
CA PHE A 81 3.70 -13.77 -15.42
C PHE A 81 5.17 -14.15 -15.26
N ALA A 82 5.94 -14.03 -16.33
CA ALA A 82 7.39 -14.27 -16.35
C ALA A 82 8.09 -13.22 -17.22
N LEU A 83 9.36 -12.92 -16.92
CA LEU A 83 10.19 -12.06 -17.77
C LEU A 83 10.44 -12.72 -19.12
N THR A 84 10.40 -11.91 -20.19
CA THR A 84 11.05 -12.27 -21.45
C THR A 84 12.54 -11.99 -21.37
N GLU A 85 13.31 -12.33 -22.42
CA GLU A 85 14.72 -11.97 -22.50
C GLU A 85 14.92 -10.44 -22.43
N ALA A 86 14.09 -9.68 -23.16
CA ALA A 86 14.09 -8.22 -23.10
C ALA A 86 13.71 -7.71 -21.70
N GLY A 87 12.76 -8.36 -21.04
CA GLY A 87 12.39 -8.08 -19.65
C GLY A 87 13.53 -8.30 -18.67
N ARG A 88 14.31 -9.37 -18.86
CA ARG A 88 15.48 -9.68 -18.01
C ARG A 88 16.56 -8.61 -18.14
N ALA A 89 16.90 -8.20 -19.36
CA ALA A 89 17.82 -7.09 -19.58
C ALA A 89 17.33 -5.78 -18.92
N ALA A 90 16.06 -5.43 -19.10
CA ALA A 90 15.48 -4.24 -18.49
C ALA A 90 15.43 -4.31 -16.94
N ALA A 91 15.23 -5.51 -16.38
CA ALA A 91 15.24 -5.73 -14.94
C ALA A 91 16.66 -5.65 -14.35
N ASP A 92 17.69 -6.03 -15.11
CA ASP A 92 19.10 -5.93 -14.71
C ASP A 92 19.65 -4.49 -14.79
N GLU A 93 19.06 -3.63 -15.61
CA GLU A 93 19.33 -2.18 -15.61
C GLU A 93 18.65 -1.43 -14.44
N GLY A 94 17.64 -2.05 -13.82
CA GLY A 94 16.87 -1.48 -12.72
C GLY A 94 17.52 -1.71 -11.35
N PRO A 95 16.99 -1.05 -10.29
CA PRO A 95 17.43 -1.33 -8.93
C PRO A 95 17.03 -2.74 -8.49
N ASP A 96 17.89 -3.40 -7.70
CA ASP A 96 17.62 -4.76 -7.19
C ASP A 96 16.47 -4.80 -6.17
N ALA A 97 16.30 -3.74 -5.38
CA ALA A 97 15.25 -3.62 -4.37
C ALA A 97 14.45 -2.31 -4.51
N PRO A 98 13.66 -2.11 -5.58
CA PRO A 98 12.95 -0.86 -5.84
C PRO A 98 11.93 -0.50 -4.74
N TRP A 99 11.43 -1.49 -4.01
CA TRP A 99 10.51 -1.31 -2.88
C TRP A 99 11.14 -0.63 -1.66
N GLU A 100 12.47 -0.67 -1.50
CA GLU A 100 13.17 0.08 -0.44
C GLU A 100 13.20 1.58 -0.76
N GLU A 101 13.36 1.93 -2.04
CA GLU A 101 13.34 3.33 -2.47
C GLU A 101 11.92 3.89 -2.46
N ALA A 102 10.95 3.08 -2.89
CA ALA A 102 9.53 3.43 -2.86
C ALA A 102 8.99 3.63 -1.44
N SER A 103 9.64 3.03 -0.43
CA SER A 103 9.32 3.20 1.00
C SER A 103 10.18 4.27 1.70
N ARG A 104 11.18 4.82 1.02
CA ARG A 104 12.09 5.83 1.56
C ARG A 104 11.31 7.13 1.85
N GLY A 105 11.36 7.58 3.10
CA GLY A 105 10.60 8.75 3.58
C GLY A 105 9.33 8.41 4.36
N VAL A 106 9.04 7.13 4.57
CA VAL A 106 8.03 6.70 5.53
C VAL A 106 8.72 6.35 6.86
N ASP A 107 8.39 7.08 7.92
CA ASP A 107 8.85 6.79 9.28
C ASP A 107 8.08 5.57 9.82
N TRP A 108 8.73 4.41 9.76
CA TRP A 108 8.16 3.12 10.15
C TRP A 108 7.97 2.95 11.65
N GLU A 109 8.82 3.61 12.43
CA GLU A 109 8.66 3.67 13.89
C GLU A 109 7.38 4.44 14.20
N ALA A 110 7.22 5.64 13.62
CA ALA A 110 6.01 6.44 13.78
C ALA A 110 4.75 5.73 13.26
N LEU A 111 4.80 5.06 12.10
CA LEU A 111 3.64 4.31 11.60
C LEU A 111 3.29 3.08 12.44
N GLY A 112 4.29 2.38 12.96
CA GLY A 112 4.12 1.27 13.89
C GLY A 112 3.44 1.73 15.18
N GLU A 113 3.93 2.81 15.78
CA GLU A 113 3.35 3.43 16.97
C GLU A 113 1.91 3.89 16.74
N ILE A 114 1.63 4.58 15.63
CA ILE A 114 0.29 5.03 15.28
C ILE A 114 -0.66 3.84 15.12
N ARG A 115 -0.22 2.77 14.43
CA ARG A 115 -1.03 1.56 14.26
C ARG A 115 -1.33 0.92 15.61
N GLN A 116 -0.32 0.73 16.46
CA GLN A 116 -0.47 0.13 17.78
C GLN A 116 -1.42 0.94 18.66
N ALA A 117 -1.27 2.27 18.68
CA ALA A 117 -2.16 3.17 19.41
C ALA A 117 -3.61 3.09 18.90
N GLY A 118 -3.80 3.05 17.57
CA GLY A 118 -5.13 2.90 16.97
C GLY A 118 -5.80 1.56 17.31
N PHE A 119 -5.05 0.45 17.26
CA PHE A 119 -5.57 -0.86 17.65
C PHE A 119 -5.92 -0.92 19.14
N GLY A 120 -5.04 -0.44 20.02
CA GLY A 120 -5.30 -0.40 21.45
C GLY A 120 -6.53 0.44 21.81
N LEU A 121 -6.73 1.57 21.13
CA LEU A 121 -7.93 2.40 21.30
C LEU A 121 -9.20 1.64 20.91
N MET A 122 -9.19 0.96 19.77
CA MET A 122 -10.34 0.18 19.29
C MET A 122 -10.65 -1.01 20.21
N GLU A 123 -9.61 -1.70 20.70
CA GLU A 123 -9.76 -2.82 21.64
C GLU A 123 -10.38 -2.34 22.97
N ALA A 124 -9.83 -1.27 23.56
CA ALA A 124 -10.35 -0.70 24.80
C ALA A 124 -11.81 -0.23 24.65
N PHE A 125 -12.13 0.44 23.54
CA PHE A 125 -13.49 0.85 23.24
C PHE A 125 -14.44 -0.35 23.08
N GLY A 126 -14.02 -1.38 22.34
CA GLY A 126 -14.77 -2.62 22.15
C GLY A 126 -15.03 -3.35 23.48
N GLN A 127 -14.06 -3.38 24.38
CA GLN A 127 -14.21 -3.96 25.72
C GLN A 127 -15.28 -3.22 26.52
N VAL A 128 -15.23 -1.88 26.59
CA VAL A 128 -16.25 -1.08 27.29
C VAL A 128 -17.63 -1.29 26.67
N TRP A 129 -17.72 -1.39 25.33
CA TRP A 129 -18.98 -1.62 24.65
C TRP A 129 -19.59 -2.98 25.02
N LYS A 130 -18.75 -4.03 25.05
CA LYS A 130 -19.15 -5.42 25.32
C LYS A 130 -19.53 -5.66 26.78
N THR A 131 -18.78 -5.11 27.74
CA THR A 131 -18.93 -5.46 29.16
C THR A 131 -19.34 -4.30 30.07
N GLY A 132 -19.38 -3.07 29.56
CA GLY A 132 -19.64 -1.88 30.36
C GLY A 132 -21.12 -1.64 30.67
N THR A 133 -21.37 -0.90 31.75
CA THR A 133 -22.70 -0.34 32.06
C THR A 133 -23.08 0.75 31.07
N LYS A 134 -24.35 1.18 31.08
CA LYS A 134 -24.80 2.31 30.25
C LYS A 134 -23.97 3.57 30.50
N GLU A 135 -23.72 3.91 31.76
CA GLU A 135 -22.92 5.08 32.13
C GLU A 135 -21.46 4.97 31.67
N GLN A 136 -20.88 3.77 31.71
CA GLN A 136 -19.52 3.54 31.20
C GLN A 136 -19.45 3.68 29.68
N ARG A 137 -20.46 3.20 28.95
CA ARG A 137 -20.57 3.39 27.49
C ARG A 137 -20.74 4.86 27.11
N ASP A 138 -21.60 5.59 27.83
CA ASP A 138 -21.81 7.03 27.61
C ASP A 138 -20.50 7.82 27.84
N LYS A 139 -19.73 7.47 28.88
CA LYS A 139 -18.40 8.05 29.13
C LYS A 139 -17.39 7.71 28.03
N ALA A 140 -17.34 6.46 27.56
CA ALA A 140 -16.42 6.07 26.49
C ALA A 140 -16.72 6.81 25.17
N LEU A 141 -17.99 7.02 24.83
CA LEU A 141 -18.38 7.84 23.68
C LEU A 141 -17.91 9.30 23.81
N ALA A 142 -18.01 9.89 25.00
CA ALA A 142 -17.50 11.24 25.24
C ALA A 142 -15.98 11.32 24.99
N VAL A 143 -15.21 10.34 25.47
CA VAL A 143 -13.75 10.25 25.26
C VAL A 143 -13.39 10.16 23.78
N ILE A 144 -14.05 9.31 23.00
CA ILE A 144 -13.78 9.19 21.55
C ILE A 144 -14.12 10.48 20.81
N ASN A 145 -15.23 11.13 21.16
CA ASN A 145 -15.61 12.41 20.55
C ASN A 145 -14.61 13.52 20.88
N GLU A 146 -14.10 13.57 22.11
CA GLU A 146 -13.07 14.51 22.52
C GLU A 146 -11.75 14.26 21.79
N ALA A 147 -11.30 13.00 21.71
CA ALA A 147 -10.11 12.62 20.97
C ALA A 147 -10.21 13.03 19.49
N ARG A 148 -11.35 12.75 18.85
CA ARG A 148 -11.63 13.19 17.47
C ARG A 148 -11.55 14.71 17.33
N LYS A 149 -12.13 15.46 18.26
CA LYS A 149 -12.06 16.94 18.24
C LYS A 149 -10.62 17.43 18.35
N LYS A 150 -9.82 16.86 19.27
CA LYS A 150 -8.39 17.21 19.43
C LYS A 150 -7.59 16.95 18.16
N LEU A 151 -7.83 15.81 17.50
CA LEU A 151 -7.18 15.50 16.22
C LEU A 151 -7.51 16.51 15.10
N TYR A 152 -8.75 16.99 15.05
CA TYR A 152 -9.12 18.04 14.09
C TYR A 152 -8.50 19.41 14.42
N LEU A 153 -8.32 19.73 15.71
CA LEU A 153 -7.66 20.97 16.11
C LEU A 153 -6.19 20.99 15.70
N ILE A 154 -5.49 19.84 15.72
CA ILE A 154 -4.12 19.73 15.20
C ILE A 154 -4.04 20.12 13.71
N LEU A 155 -5.08 19.82 12.92
CA LEU A 155 -5.15 20.22 11.51
C LEU A 155 -5.53 21.70 11.33
N ALA A 156 -6.07 22.34 12.36
CA ALA A 156 -6.47 23.74 12.36
C ALA A 156 -5.37 24.67 12.90
N ASP A 157 -4.40 24.11 13.63
CA ASP A 157 -3.22 24.81 14.18
C ASP A 157 -2.04 24.90 13.17
N GLU A 158 -2.31 24.91 11.86
CA GLU A 158 -1.28 25.18 10.85
C GLU A 158 -0.93 26.69 10.83
N ASP A 159 0.19 27.07 11.44
CA ASP A 159 0.98 28.29 11.13
C ASP A 159 2.07 27.98 10.09
#